data_AF-A0A1D1ZTL9-F1
#
_entry.id   AF-A0A1D1ZTL9-F1
#
_cell.length_a   1.000
_cell.length_b   1.000
_cell.length_c   1.000
_cell.angle_alpha   90.00
_cell.angle_beta   90.00
_cell.angle_gamma   90.00
#
_symmetry.space_group_name_H-M   'P 1'
#
loop_
_entity.id
_entity.type
_entity.pdbx_description
1 polymer ?
#
loop_
_entity_poly.entity_id
_entity_poly.type
_entity_poly.pdbx_seq_one_letter_code
_entity_poly.pdbx_strand_id
1 'polypeptide(L)'
;MSNPTARMECTHEEAIRYTNGRAVFAAGSPEPPVVWHGVTKVPSQANNMYIFPGVALGALLARAGTVSDAMLMAAAEALAAETRPEELELGMVFPNMDRIRDISVAVATGVIKAADGLIQNKKLLEAIDAGPEELKAFIHNHMFHPEYTNLVYKG
;
A
#
# COMPACT_ATOMS: atom_id res chain seq x y z
N MET A 1 -3.69 -15.68 7.83
CA MET A 1 -4.27 -14.33 7.55
C MET A 1 -5.33 -13.93 8.56
N SER A 2 -5.80 -14.86 9.40
CA SER A 2 -6.78 -14.59 10.45
C SER A 2 -6.32 -13.52 11.45
N ASN A 3 -7.26 -12.67 11.88
CA ASN A 3 -7.06 -11.61 12.87
C ASN A 3 -8.04 -11.79 14.04
N PRO A 4 -7.71 -11.39 15.28
CA PRO A 4 -6.41 -10.85 15.75
C PRO A 4 -5.38 -11.97 15.97
N THR A 5 -4.20 -11.66 16.55
CA THR A 5 -3.08 -12.61 16.79
C THR A 5 -3.53 -13.96 17.35
N ALA A 6 -4.49 -14.00 18.28
CA ALA A 6 -5.02 -15.22 18.88
C ALA A 6 -5.74 -16.18 17.88
N ARG A 7 -5.94 -15.76 16.64
CA ARG A 7 -6.58 -16.53 15.57
C ARG A 7 -5.63 -16.89 14.44
N MET A 8 -4.35 -16.50 14.53
CA MET A 8 -3.36 -16.82 13.51
C MET A 8 -3.16 -18.34 13.37
N GLU A 9 -2.93 -18.77 12.15
CA GLU A 9 -2.78 -20.19 11.80
C GLU A 9 -1.44 -20.77 12.32
N CYS A 10 -0.42 -19.92 12.42
CA CYS A 10 0.85 -20.17 13.11
C CYS A 10 1.57 -18.83 13.37
N THR A 11 2.51 -18.84 14.30
CA THR A 11 3.43 -17.72 14.57
C THR A 11 4.56 -17.67 13.55
N HIS A 12 5.22 -16.51 13.45
CA HIS A 12 6.40 -16.36 12.59
C HIS A 12 7.54 -17.31 13.02
N GLU A 13 7.76 -17.48 14.32
CA GLU A 13 8.78 -18.39 14.87
C GLU A 13 8.53 -19.84 14.47
N GLU A 14 7.28 -20.31 14.57
CA GLU A 14 6.91 -21.67 14.16
C GLU A 14 7.15 -21.89 12.67
N ALA A 15 6.73 -20.95 11.82
CA ALA A 15 6.93 -21.05 10.39
C ALA A 15 8.41 -21.14 10.02
N ILE A 16 9.27 -20.30 10.61
CA ILE A 16 10.72 -20.34 10.39
C ILE A 16 11.31 -21.66 10.89
N ARG A 17 10.97 -22.08 12.12
CA ARG A 17 11.49 -23.31 12.74
C ARG A 17 11.12 -24.56 11.95
N TYR A 18 9.84 -24.75 11.63
CA TYR A 18 9.35 -25.98 10.99
C TYR A 18 9.65 -26.06 9.48
N THR A 19 10.13 -24.97 8.88
CA THR A 19 10.58 -24.97 7.48
C THR A 19 12.09 -24.89 7.32
N ASN A 20 12.86 -24.93 8.42
CA ASN A 20 14.30 -24.76 8.42
C ASN A 20 14.73 -23.40 7.80
N GLY A 21 13.98 -22.34 8.11
CA GLY A 21 14.22 -20.97 7.65
C GLY A 21 13.89 -20.67 6.19
N ARG A 22 13.17 -21.57 5.50
CA ARG A 22 12.82 -21.44 4.08
C ARG A 22 11.45 -20.82 3.83
N ALA A 23 10.59 -20.73 4.85
CA ALA A 23 9.28 -20.12 4.71
C ALA A 23 9.40 -18.65 4.27
N VAL A 24 8.54 -18.28 3.34
CA VAL A 24 8.15 -16.88 3.11
C VAL A 24 6.92 -16.64 3.98
N PHE A 25 7.01 -15.70 4.93
CA PHE A 25 5.99 -15.53 5.95
C PHE A 25 5.34 -14.15 5.90
N ALA A 26 4.01 -14.14 5.90
CA ALA A 26 3.20 -12.96 6.14
C ALA A 26 1.96 -13.30 6.96
N ALA A 27 1.54 -12.37 7.82
CA ALA A 27 0.38 -12.52 8.69
C ALA A 27 -0.52 -11.28 8.66
N GLY A 28 -1.78 -11.41 9.03
CA GLY A 28 -2.70 -10.27 9.10
C GLY A 28 -2.42 -9.35 10.30
N SER A 29 -1.93 -9.94 11.39
CA SER A 29 -1.57 -9.28 12.64
C SER A 29 -0.04 -9.17 12.76
N PRO A 30 0.48 -8.15 13.50
CA PRO A 30 1.93 -7.98 13.67
C PRO A 30 2.57 -9.15 14.42
N GLU A 31 3.78 -9.53 13.99
CA GLU A 31 4.61 -10.57 14.60
C GLU A 31 6.05 -10.03 14.77
N PRO A 32 6.81 -10.50 15.77
CA PRO A 32 8.18 -10.08 15.97
C PRO A 32 9.16 -10.72 14.96
N PRO A 33 10.28 -10.05 14.65
CA PRO A 33 11.41 -10.67 13.95
C PRO A 33 11.99 -11.86 14.71
N VAL A 34 12.60 -12.79 13.97
CA VAL A 34 13.24 -14.01 14.52
C VAL A 34 14.68 -14.09 13.99
N VAL A 35 15.62 -14.46 14.86
CA VAL A 35 17.01 -14.74 14.44
C VAL A 35 17.14 -16.23 14.13
N TRP A 36 17.47 -16.56 12.89
CA TRP A 36 17.67 -17.93 12.41
C TRP A 36 19.10 -18.10 11.89
N HIS A 37 19.90 -18.93 12.56
CA HIS A 37 21.33 -19.15 12.24
C HIS A 37 22.15 -17.87 12.05
N GLY A 38 21.93 -16.88 12.91
CA GLY A 38 22.63 -15.58 12.86
C GLY A 38 22.08 -14.59 11.83
N VAL A 39 21.03 -14.96 11.08
CA VAL A 39 20.34 -14.08 10.14
C VAL A 39 19.00 -13.66 10.73
N THR A 40 18.72 -12.36 10.79
CA THR A 40 17.40 -11.84 11.16
C THR A 40 16.42 -12.05 10.01
N LYS A 41 15.28 -12.66 10.32
CA LYS A 41 14.11 -12.78 9.44
C LYS A 41 13.03 -11.84 9.97
N VAL A 42 12.47 -11.01 9.09
CA VAL A 42 11.44 -10.02 9.45
C VAL A 42 10.10 -10.43 8.82
N PRO A 43 9.04 -10.66 9.61
CA PRO A 43 7.75 -11.05 9.05
C PRO A 43 7.07 -9.86 8.37
N SER A 44 6.27 -10.14 7.35
CA SER A 44 5.41 -9.12 6.73
C SER A 44 4.01 -9.10 7.32
N GLN A 45 3.43 -7.91 7.42
CA GLN A 45 2.02 -7.76 7.75
C GLN A 45 1.20 -7.65 6.45
N ALA A 46 0.58 -8.74 6.03
CA ALA A 46 -0.34 -8.77 4.91
C ALA A 46 -1.71 -8.26 5.37
N ASN A 47 -1.90 -6.94 5.29
CA ASN A 47 -3.11 -6.29 5.78
C ASN A 47 -3.68 -5.30 4.74
N ASN A 48 -5.00 -5.18 4.73
CA ASN A 48 -5.76 -4.33 3.82
C ASN A 48 -5.40 -2.84 3.97
N MET A 49 -4.73 -2.44 5.05
CA MET A 49 -4.22 -1.08 5.26
C MET A 49 -3.34 -0.58 4.10
N TYR A 50 -2.65 -1.48 3.38
CA TYR A 50 -1.84 -1.13 2.22
C TYR A 50 -2.66 -0.82 0.96
N ILE A 51 -3.88 -1.36 0.86
CA ILE A 51 -4.68 -1.33 -0.37
C ILE A 51 -5.81 -0.31 -0.27
N PHE A 52 -6.62 -0.39 0.79
CA PHE A 52 -7.88 0.37 0.87
C PHE A 52 -7.70 1.89 0.78
N PRO A 53 -6.70 2.52 1.43
CA PRO A 53 -6.48 3.96 1.29
C PRO A 53 -6.15 4.38 -0.14
N GLY A 54 -5.24 3.67 -0.81
CA GLY A 54 -4.83 3.99 -2.19
C GLY A 54 -5.93 3.73 -3.22
N VAL A 55 -6.65 2.60 -3.11
CA VAL A 55 -7.81 2.29 -3.95
C VAL A 55 -8.91 3.34 -3.80
N ALA A 56 -9.26 3.68 -2.55
CA ALA A 56 -10.28 4.68 -2.28
C ALA A 56 -9.88 6.05 -2.83
N LEU A 57 -8.64 6.49 -2.60
CA LEU A 57 -8.14 7.77 -3.10
C LEU A 57 -8.13 7.81 -4.63
N GLY A 58 -7.62 6.75 -5.29
CA GLY A 58 -7.57 6.66 -6.74
C GLY A 58 -8.96 6.72 -7.38
N ALA A 59 -9.91 5.91 -6.87
CA ALA A 59 -11.29 5.92 -7.34
C ALA A 59 -12.01 7.26 -7.10
N LEU A 60 -11.78 7.88 -5.92
CA LEU A 60 -12.32 9.19 -5.57
C LEU A 60 -11.81 10.28 -6.51
N LEU A 61 -10.49 10.34 -6.74
CA LEU A 61 -9.88 11.33 -7.63
C LEU A 61 -10.31 11.12 -9.07
N ALA A 62 -10.44 9.87 -9.52
CA ALA A 62 -11.01 9.55 -10.83
C ALA A 62 -12.47 9.95 -10.96
N ARG A 63 -13.19 10.11 -9.84
CA ARG A 63 -14.66 10.17 -9.80
C ARG A 63 -15.28 8.97 -10.53
N ALA A 64 -14.66 7.81 -10.36
CA ALA A 64 -15.14 6.57 -10.97
C ALA A 64 -16.44 6.13 -10.29
N GLY A 65 -17.44 5.72 -11.08
CA GLY A 65 -18.72 5.23 -10.55
C GLY A 65 -18.63 3.82 -9.96
N THR A 66 -17.60 3.06 -10.33
CA THR A 66 -17.34 1.69 -9.88
C THR A 66 -15.84 1.46 -9.71
N VAL A 67 -15.48 0.51 -8.86
CA VAL A 67 -14.11 -0.02 -8.77
C VAL A 67 -14.09 -1.35 -9.51
N SER A 68 -13.30 -1.43 -10.58
CA SER A 68 -13.19 -2.64 -11.41
C SER A 68 -12.13 -3.60 -10.89
N ASP A 69 -12.19 -4.87 -11.32
CA ASP A 69 -11.14 -5.86 -11.02
C ASP A 69 -9.77 -5.42 -11.55
N ALA A 70 -9.74 -4.72 -12.69
CA ALA A 70 -8.51 -4.16 -13.24
C ALA A 70 -7.89 -3.10 -12.30
N MET A 71 -8.71 -2.27 -11.66
CA MET A 71 -8.25 -1.31 -10.66
C MET A 71 -7.68 -2.00 -9.42
N LEU A 72 -8.31 -3.10 -8.97
CA LEU A 72 -7.82 -3.88 -7.84
C LEU A 72 -6.52 -4.64 -8.17
N MET A 73 -6.39 -5.17 -9.38
CA MET A 73 -5.16 -5.81 -9.84
C MET A 73 -4.02 -4.80 -9.91
N ALA A 74 -4.25 -3.64 -10.52
CA ALA A 74 -3.25 -2.57 -10.59
C ALA A 74 -2.84 -2.04 -9.21
N ALA A 75 -3.77 -2.03 -8.24
CA ALA A 75 -3.44 -1.71 -6.85
C ALA A 75 -2.49 -2.73 -6.21
N ALA A 76 -2.72 -4.02 -6.43
CA ALA A 76 -1.87 -5.09 -5.91
C ALA A 76 -0.47 -5.07 -6.56
N GLU A 77 -0.40 -4.85 -7.88
CA GLU A 77 0.87 -4.71 -8.61
C GLU A 77 1.66 -3.48 -8.14
N ALA A 78 1.00 -2.34 -7.97
CA ALA A 78 1.62 -1.12 -7.47
C ALA A 78 2.16 -1.30 -6.05
N LEU A 79 1.42 -1.98 -5.16
CA LEU A 79 1.89 -2.33 -3.82
C LEU A 79 3.13 -3.24 -3.87
N ALA A 80 3.11 -4.28 -4.70
CA ALA A 80 4.22 -5.21 -4.81
C ALA A 80 5.50 -4.49 -5.26
N ALA A 81 5.38 -3.56 -6.21
CA ALA A 81 6.49 -2.74 -6.72
C ALA A 81 7.11 -1.81 -5.66
N GLU A 82 6.42 -1.50 -4.57
CA GLU A 82 6.95 -0.68 -3.48
C GLU A 82 7.84 -1.44 -2.50
N THR A 83 7.90 -2.78 -2.59
CA THR A 83 8.79 -3.62 -1.77
C THR A 83 10.20 -3.55 -2.32
N ARG A 84 11.13 -2.99 -1.54
CA ARG A 84 12.50 -2.73 -1.97
C ARG A 84 13.38 -3.97 -1.85
N PRO A 85 14.46 -4.09 -2.63
CA PRO A 85 15.38 -5.23 -2.58
C PRO A 85 15.91 -5.51 -1.16
N GLU A 86 16.25 -4.48 -0.40
CA GLU A 86 16.72 -4.63 0.98
C GLU A 86 15.66 -5.18 1.94
N GLU A 87 14.37 -4.90 1.69
CA GLU A 87 13.25 -5.46 2.46
C GLU A 87 13.07 -6.95 2.12
N LEU A 88 13.22 -7.31 0.84
CA LEU A 88 13.17 -8.70 0.37
C LEU A 88 14.32 -9.55 0.96
N GLU A 89 15.52 -8.97 1.08
CA GLU A 89 16.69 -9.64 1.69
C GLU A 89 16.45 -10.01 3.17
N LEU A 90 15.65 -9.20 3.88
CA LEU A 90 15.21 -9.47 5.26
C LEU A 90 14.08 -10.52 5.34
N GLY A 91 13.56 -10.97 4.19
CA GLY A 91 12.46 -11.91 4.07
C GLY A 91 11.07 -11.27 4.03
N MET A 92 10.99 -9.94 3.89
CA MET A 92 9.71 -9.24 3.79
C MET A 92 9.13 -9.43 2.37
N VAL A 93 7.80 -9.48 2.28
CA VAL A 93 7.02 -9.54 1.02
C VAL A 93 5.97 -8.44 0.92
N PHE A 94 5.95 -7.55 1.90
CA PHE A 94 5.26 -6.26 1.88
C PHE A 94 6.26 -5.16 2.22
N PRO A 95 6.08 -3.94 1.70
CA PRO A 95 6.97 -2.82 2.00
C PRO A 95 6.85 -2.39 3.47
N ASN A 96 7.85 -1.68 3.99
CA ASN A 96 7.79 -1.12 5.33
C ASN A 96 6.64 -0.10 5.47
N MET A 97 5.83 -0.27 6.51
CA MET A 97 4.68 0.57 6.83
C MET A 97 5.02 2.04 7.15
N ASP A 98 6.27 2.36 7.50
CA ASP A 98 6.70 3.76 7.71
C ASP A 98 6.47 4.62 6.45
N ARG A 99 6.42 3.98 5.28
CA ARG A 99 6.17 4.61 3.97
C ARG A 99 4.71 4.51 3.53
N ILE A 100 3.77 4.19 4.43
CA ILE A 100 2.37 3.90 4.05
C ILE A 100 1.69 5.01 3.25
N ARG A 101 2.08 6.28 3.47
CA ARG A 101 1.57 7.42 2.70
C ARG A 101 2.07 7.38 1.25
N ASP A 102 3.37 7.19 1.04
CA ASP A 102 3.97 7.08 -0.30
C ASP A 102 3.43 5.84 -1.04
N ILE A 103 3.31 4.72 -0.32
CA ILE A 103 2.71 3.49 -0.84
C ILE A 103 1.26 3.75 -1.27
N SER A 104 0.48 4.49 -0.48
CA SER A 104 -0.90 4.86 -0.84
C SER A 104 -0.96 5.71 -2.11
N VAL A 105 0.01 6.61 -2.33
CA VAL A 105 0.15 7.38 -3.57
C VAL A 105 0.47 6.46 -4.75
N ALA A 106 1.39 5.52 -4.59
CA ALA A 106 1.74 4.54 -5.63
C ALA A 106 0.55 3.67 -6.02
N VAL A 107 -0.17 3.13 -5.03
CA VAL A 107 -1.39 2.35 -5.22
C VAL A 107 -2.48 3.18 -5.91
N ALA A 108 -2.73 4.41 -5.46
CA ALA A 108 -3.69 5.31 -6.11
C ALA A 108 -3.29 5.62 -7.56
N THR A 109 -2.01 5.77 -7.84
CA THR A 109 -1.48 5.99 -9.19
C THR A 109 -1.79 4.79 -10.10
N GLY A 110 -1.55 3.56 -9.62
CA GLY A 110 -1.89 2.33 -10.35
C GLY A 110 -3.39 2.23 -10.64
N VAL A 111 -4.21 2.51 -9.62
CA VAL A 111 -5.68 2.50 -9.70
C VAL A 111 -6.18 3.51 -10.74
N ILE A 112 -5.66 4.73 -10.74
CA ILE A 112 -6.04 5.77 -11.70
C ILE A 112 -5.69 5.37 -13.12
N LYS A 113 -4.49 4.82 -13.33
CA LYS A 113 -4.07 4.34 -14.66
C LYS A 113 -4.95 3.21 -15.19
N ALA A 114 -5.46 2.35 -14.29
CA ALA A 114 -6.36 1.25 -14.64
C ALA A 114 -7.85 1.66 -14.71
N ALA A 115 -8.18 2.90 -14.38
CA ALA A 115 -9.55 3.43 -14.44
C ALA A 115 -9.92 4.00 -15.83
N ASP A 116 -9.23 3.57 -16.89
CA ASP A 116 -9.47 4.06 -18.25
C ASP A 116 -10.95 3.91 -18.66
N GLY A 117 -11.48 4.94 -19.32
CA GLY A 117 -12.91 5.06 -19.65
C GLY A 117 -13.85 5.30 -18.44
N LEU A 118 -13.37 5.21 -17.20
CA LEU A 118 -14.15 5.49 -15.98
C LEU A 118 -13.86 6.86 -15.37
N ILE A 119 -12.76 7.52 -15.76
CA ILE A 119 -12.37 8.83 -15.22
C ILE A 119 -13.34 9.92 -15.67
N GLN A 120 -13.99 10.58 -14.70
CA GLN A 120 -14.88 11.73 -14.92
C GLN A 120 -14.28 13.05 -14.43
N ASN A 121 -13.13 13.02 -13.77
CA ASN A 121 -12.46 14.22 -13.26
C ASN A 121 -11.54 14.85 -14.31
N LYS A 122 -11.97 15.97 -14.91
CA LYS A 122 -11.19 16.70 -15.93
C LYS A 122 -9.81 17.17 -15.45
N LYS A 123 -9.69 17.65 -14.21
CA LYS A 123 -8.40 18.09 -13.66
C LYS A 123 -7.42 16.93 -13.48
N LEU A 124 -7.95 15.73 -13.18
CA LEU A 124 -7.12 14.55 -13.13
C LEU A 124 -6.61 14.17 -14.53
N LEU A 125 -7.45 14.25 -15.56
CA LEU A 125 -7.03 14.00 -16.94
C LEU A 125 -5.93 14.98 -17.36
N GLU A 126 -6.07 16.27 -17.04
CA GLU A 126 -5.01 17.27 -17.27
C GLU A 126 -3.69 16.90 -16.58
N ALA A 127 -3.74 16.40 -15.34
CA ALA A 127 -2.55 15.95 -14.61
C ALA A 127 -1.94 14.67 -15.21
N ILE A 128 -2.77 13.75 -15.72
CA ILE A 128 -2.30 12.56 -16.45
C ILE A 128 -1.57 12.98 -17.73
N ASP A 129 -2.15 13.89 -18.51
CA ASP A 129 -1.58 14.38 -19.78
C ASP A 129 -0.27 15.16 -19.56
N ALA A 130 -0.15 15.87 -18.43
CA ALA A 130 1.06 16.56 -18.03
C ALA A 130 2.20 15.62 -17.59
N GLY A 131 1.89 14.35 -17.30
CA GLY A 131 2.88 13.30 -17.10
C GLY A 131 2.94 12.72 -15.68
N PRO A 132 3.83 11.72 -15.45
CA PRO A 132 3.82 10.91 -14.23
C PRO A 132 4.06 11.69 -12.94
N GLU A 133 4.94 12.70 -12.97
CA GLU A 133 5.26 13.48 -11.78
C GLU A 133 4.13 14.46 -11.43
N GLU A 134 3.44 15.01 -12.43
CA GLU A 134 2.27 15.86 -12.19
C GLU A 134 1.09 15.03 -11.66
N LEU A 135 0.88 13.81 -12.17
CA LEU A 135 -0.10 12.89 -11.61
C LEU A 135 0.17 12.56 -10.14
N LYS A 136 1.43 12.26 -9.79
CA LYS A 136 1.80 12.01 -8.39
C LYS A 136 1.59 13.25 -7.51
N ALA A 137 1.98 14.43 -8.00
CA ALA A 137 1.77 15.69 -7.30
C ALA A 137 0.27 15.96 -7.10
N PHE A 138 -0.55 15.72 -8.13
CA PHE A 138 -2.00 15.84 -8.05
C PHE A 138 -2.56 14.92 -6.95
N ILE A 139 -2.17 13.65 -6.91
CA ILE A 139 -2.63 12.71 -5.87
C ILE A 139 -2.19 13.19 -4.48
N HIS A 140 -0.90 13.51 -4.32
CA HIS A 140 -0.32 13.94 -3.05
C HIS A 140 -1.02 15.20 -2.52
N ASN A 141 -1.26 16.21 -3.36
CA ASN A 141 -1.91 17.46 -2.99
C ASN A 141 -3.39 17.31 -2.60
N HIS A 142 -4.02 16.17 -2.93
CA HIS A 142 -5.39 15.85 -2.50
C HIS A 142 -5.43 14.94 -1.28
N MET A 143 -4.29 14.56 -0.71
CA MET A 143 -4.24 13.85 0.56
C MET A 143 -4.54 14.80 1.73
N PHE A 144 -5.14 14.27 2.79
CA PHE A 144 -5.26 15.00 4.04
C PHE A 144 -3.88 15.19 4.69
N HIS A 145 -3.62 16.43 5.13
CA HIS A 145 -2.47 16.80 5.93
C HIS A 145 -2.94 17.24 7.32
N PRO A 146 -2.40 16.67 8.40
CA PRO A 146 -2.81 16.97 9.77
C PRO A 146 -2.19 18.30 10.26
N GLU A 147 -2.39 19.37 9.50
CA GLU A 147 -1.90 20.71 9.80
C GLU A 147 -3.08 21.63 10.14
N TYR A 148 -2.94 22.43 11.19
CA TYR A 148 -3.97 23.40 11.55
C TYR A 148 -4.07 24.50 10.49
N THR A 149 -5.25 24.64 9.90
CA THR A 149 -5.55 25.77 9.01
C THR A 149 -5.92 27.00 9.83
N ASN A 150 -5.39 28.17 9.43
CA ASN A 150 -5.79 29.45 10.03
C ASN A 150 -7.30 29.69 9.82
N LEU A 151 -8.05 29.78 10.92
CA LEU A 151 -9.50 30.02 10.91
C LEU A 151 -9.88 31.51 10.87
N VAL A 152 -8.90 32.40 10.64
CA VAL A 152 -9.15 33.84 10.60
C VAL A 152 -9.93 34.18 9.33
N TYR A 153 -11.22 34.47 9.49
CA TYR A 153 -12.08 34.98 8.44
C TYR A 153 -11.57 36.37 7.99
N LYS A 154 -11.05 36.47 6.77
CA LYS A 154 -10.84 37.77 6.11
C LYS A 154 -12.17 38.15 5.46
N GLY A 155 -12.85 39.11 6.08
CA GLY A 155 -14.07 39.72 5.53
C GLY A 155 -13.81 40.63 4.34
#